data_AF-A0A959YNC9-F1
#
_entry.id   AF-A0A959YNC9-F1
#
_cell.length_a   1.000
_cell.length_b   1.000
_cell.length_c   1.000
_cell.angle_alpha   90.00
_cell.angle_beta   90.00
_cell.angle_gamma   90.00
#
_symmetry.space_group_name_H-M   'P 1'
#
loop_
_entity.id
_entity.type
_entity.pdbx_description
1 polymer ?
#
loop_
_entity_poly.entity_id
_entity_poly.type
_entity_poly.pdbx_seq_one_letter_code
_entity_poly.pdbx_strand_id
1 'polypeptide(L)'
;MNRKMKNLKPFFLLSLCQISIGVMAQSTLYSSPGTNGNWSNAARWSNGFPDMNKDAVVGQSLLTASKVDVDFECRDLTNTILAQTLRINSGVTLTVYGDLTLSRFSNFTNNGTLIIHGDVIDNLGSVKLLTIQGGVTSVSGLTFPNITID
;
A
#
# COMPACT_ATOMS: atom_id res chain seq x y z
N MET A 1 56.60 -10.49 -54.39
CA MET A 1 55.42 -9.71 -54.85
C MET A 1 54.22 -10.10 -53.98
N ASN A 2 53.80 -9.22 -53.07
CA ASN A 2 52.84 -9.50 -52.00
C ASN A 2 51.41 -9.72 -52.52
N ARG A 3 50.82 -10.90 -52.25
CA ARG A 3 49.37 -11.14 -52.35
C ARG A 3 48.68 -10.59 -51.10
N LYS A 4 47.99 -9.45 -51.22
CA LYS A 4 47.05 -8.98 -50.19
C LYS A 4 45.74 -9.77 -50.32
N MET A 5 45.48 -10.67 -49.38
CA MET A 5 44.16 -11.27 -49.18
C MET A 5 43.22 -10.22 -48.61
N LYS A 6 42.12 -9.94 -49.32
CA LYS A 6 40.97 -9.18 -48.81
C LYS A 6 39.97 -10.17 -48.23
N ASN A 7 39.25 -9.72 -47.19
CA ASN A 7 38.06 -10.31 -46.54
C ASN A 7 38.30 -10.96 -45.18
N LEU A 8 38.32 -10.14 -44.13
CA LEU A 8 37.78 -10.53 -42.82
C LEU A 8 36.45 -9.79 -42.66
N LYS A 9 35.33 -10.53 -42.65
CA LYS A 9 34.01 -9.98 -42.30
C LYS A 9 33.97 -9.83 -40.78
N PRO A 10 33.66 -8.65 -40.21
CA PRO A 10 33.38 -8.56 -38.78
C PRO A 10 31.99 -9.15 -38.51
N PHE A 11 31.99 -10.27 -37.80
CA PHE A 11 30.81 -10.84 -37.13
C PHE A 11 30.22 -9.79 -36.18
N PHE A 12 29.00 -9.32 -36.47
CA PHE A 12 28.21 -8.54 -35.52
C PHE A 12 27.63 -9.49 -34.47
N LEU A 13 28.25 -9.54 -33.28
CA LEU A 13 27.65 -10.13 -32.09
C LEU A 13 26.60 -9.15 -31.54
N LEU A 14 25.32 -9.44 -31.80
CA LEU A 14 24.23 -8.85 -31.02
C LEU A 14 24.28 -9.47 -29.62
N SER A 15 24.85 -8.73 -28.67
CA SER A 15 24.65 -9.02 -27.24
C SER A 15 23.22 -8.63 -26.87
N LEU A 16 22.33 -9.62 -26.73
CA LEU A 16 21.05 -9.43 -26.05
C LEU A 16 21.35 -9.18 -24.58
N CYS A 17 21.37 -7.91 -24.18
CA CYS A 17 21.24 -7.55 -22.78
C CYS A 17 19.79 -7.84 -22.38
N GLN A 18 19.54 -8.98 -21.73
CA GLN A 18 18.24 -9.23 -21.08
C GLN A 18 18.07 -8.19 -19.98
N ILE A 19 17.25 -7.17 -20.26
CA ILE A 19 16.77 -6.24 -19.24
C ILE A 19 15.72 -7.01 -18.43
N SER A 20 16.14 -7.56 -17.29
CA SER A 20 15.22 -8.02 -16.27
C SER A 20 14.51 -6.79 -15.72
N ILE A 21 13.32 -6.49 -16.24
CA ILE A 21 12.43 -5.48 -15.65
C ILE A 21 11.90 -6.09 -14.36
N GLY A 22 12.67 -5.95 -13.28
CA GLY A 22 12.13 -6.13 -11.94
C GLY A 22 11.06 -5.06 -11.75
N VAL A 23 9.78 -5.47 -11.69
CA VAL A 23 8.70 -4.59 -11.26
C VAL A 23 8.93 -4.36 -9.76
N MET A 24 9.78 -3.39 -9.44
CA MET A 24 9.86 -2.85 -8.09
C MET A 24 8.47 -2.27 -7.82
N ALA A 25 7.75 -2.83 -6.86
CA ALA A 25 6.48 -2.23 -6.46
C ALA A 25 6.72 -0.78 -6.09
N GLN A 26 5.88 0.08 -6.66
CA GLN A 26 6.04 1.51 -6.48
C GLN A 26 5.26 1.92 -5.23
N SER A 27 5.95 2.47 -4.24
CA SER A 27 5.26 3.04 -3.08
C SER A 27 4.75 4.44 -3.42
N THR A 28 3.56 4.78 -2.93
CA THR A 28 2.99 6.11 -3.01
C THR A 28 2.66 6.61 -1.61
N LEU A 29 3.15 7.80 -1.30
CA LEU A 29 3.04 8.42 0.02
C LEU A 29 1.85 9.36 0.02
N TYR A 30 0.98 9.24 1.02
CA TYR A 30 -0.10 10.19 1.22
C TYR A 30 0.43 11.45 1.93
N SER A 31 0.50 12.56 1.19
CA SER A 31 0.91 13.86 1.71
C SER A 31 -0.15 14.44 2.65
N SER A 32 0.33 15.11 3.72
CA SER A 32 -0.43 15.55 4.89
C SER A 32 -1.91 15.84 4.59
N PRO A 33 -2.84 15.13 5.24
CA PRO A 33 -4.23 15.47 5.13
C PRO A 33 -4.39 16.89 5.69
N GLY A 34 -4.82 17.84 4.87
CA GLY A 34 -5.51 19.01 5.41
C GLY A 34 -6.75 18.57 6.21
N THR A 35 -7.62 19.50 6.57
CA THR A 35 -8.80 19.28 7.44
C THR A 35 -9.71 18.09 7.11
N ASN A 36 -9.69 17.52 5.90
CA ASN A 36 -10.62 16.45 5.49
C ASN A 36 -10.04 15.06 5.22
N GLY A 37 -8.72 14.86 5.19
CA GLY A 37 -8.06 13.55 5.04
C GLY A 37 -8.61 12.45 4.12
N ASN A 38 -9.43 12.79 3.13
CA ASN A 38 -10.00 11.89 2.13
C ASN A 38 -8.96 11.37 1.13
N TRP A 39 -8.89 10.05 0.99
CA TRP A 39 -7.95 9.36 0.11
C TRP A 39 -8.26 9.55 -1.38
N SER A 40 -9.51 9.85 -1.74
CA SER A 40 -9.97 10.08 -3.12
C SER A 40 -9.21 11.16 -3.90
N ASN A 41 -8.52 12.06 -3.22
CA ASN A 41 -7.70 13.08 -3.87
C ASN A 41 -6.37 12.49 -4.37
N ALA A 42 -6.34 12.04 -5.62
CA ALA A 42 -5.15 11.50 -6.28
C ALA A 42 -3.92 12.42 -6.20
N ALA A 43 -4.09 13.74 -6.19
CA ALA A 43 -2.98 14.70 -6.11
C ALA A 43 -2.28 14.71 -4.73
N ARG A 44 -2.88 14.08 -3.71
CA ARG A 44 -2.25 13.90 -2.40
C ARG A 44 -1.33 12.69 -2.34
N TRP A 45 -1.37 11.82 -3.33
CA TRP A 45 -0.53 10.64 -3.41
C TRP A 45 0.70 10.93 -4.27
N SER A 46 1.91 10.78 -3.69
CA SER A 46 3.16 11.21 -4.31
C SER A 46 3.46 10.56 -5.65
N ASN A 47 2.88 9.38 -5.91
CA ASN A 47 3.00 8.65 -7.17
C ASN A 47 1.63 8.25 -7.73
N GLY A 48 0.65 9.18 -7.60
CA GLY A 48 -0.72 8.96 -8.00
C GLY A 48 -1.47 8.00 -7.09
N PHE A 49 -2.77 7.85 -7.35
CA PHE A 49 -3.66 7.03 -6.54
C PHE A 49 -3.16 5.56 -6.55
N PRO A 50 -3.10 4.90 -5.37
CA PRO A 50 -2.76 3.50 -5.23
C PRO A 50 -3.61 2.57 -6.09
N ASP A 51 -3.01 1.46 -6.50
CA ASP A 51 -3.69 0.32 -7.10
C ASP A 51 -3.04 -0.97 -6.58
N MET A 52 -3.53 -2.14 -6.99
CA MET A 52 -3.03 -3.45 -6.55
C MET A 52 -1.52 -3.69 -6.71
N ASN A 53 -0.81 -2.88 -7.50
CA ASN A 53 0.63 -2.98 -7.73
C ASN A 53 1.45 -1.92 -6.98
N LYS A 54 0.78 -1.00 -6.26
CA LYS A 54 1.42 0.08 -5.51
C LYS A 54 1.22 -0.07 -4.01
N ASP A 55 2.28 0.17 -3.23
CA ASP A 55 2.13 0.28 -1.78
C ASP A 55 1.52 1.62 -1.44
N ALA A 56 0.57 1.62 -0.51
CA ALA A 56 0.03 2.82 0.09
C ALA A 56 0.72 3.06 1.43
N VAL A 57 1.42 4.18 1.56
CA VAL A 57 2.00 4.59 2.83
C VAL A 57 1.34 5.88 3.29
N VAL A 58 0.69 5.80 4.44
CA VAL A 58 0.02 6.93 5.07
C VAL A 58 0.83 7.32 6.30
N GLY A 59 1.44 8.51 6.28
CA GLY A 59 2.37 8.94 7.32
C GLY A 59 2.44 10.46 7.51
N GLN A 60 2.92 10.85 8.70
CA GLN A 60 3.40 12.19 9.06
C GLN A 60 2.41 13.37 8.98
N SER A 61 1.20 13.21 9.53
CA SER A 61 0.48 14.37 10.07
C SER A 61 0.03 14.06 11.48
N LEU A 62 0.16 15.02 12.39
CA LEU A 62 -0.15 14.85 13.81
C LEU A 62 -1.62 15.13 14.13
N LEU A 63 -2.43 15.68 13.21
CA LEU A 63 -3.65 16.40 13.60
C LEU A 63 -4.95 16.13 12.81
N THR A 64 -5.01 15.24 11.83
CA THR A 64 -6.18 15.14 10.92
C THR A 64 -6.54 13.71 10.52
N ALA A 65 -7.68 13.20 10.98
CA ALA A 65 -8.20 11.87 10.66
C ALA A 65 -8.14 11.54 9.15
N SER A 66 -7.66 10.34 8.82
CA SER A 66 -7.60 9.82 7.45
C SER A 66 -8.84 8.98 7.14
N LYS A 67 -9.41 9.18 5.94
CA LYS A 67 -10.66 8.55 5.54
C LYS A 67 -10.51 7.87 4.19
N VAL A 68 -10.84 6.58 4.15
CA VAL A 68 -11.08 5.85 2.90
C VAL A 68 -12.51 6.19 2.47
N ASP A 69 -12.63 7.14 1.55
CA ASP A 69 -13.90 7.73 1.11
C ASP A 69 -14.34 7.27 -0.29
N VAL A 70 -13.51 6.50 -0.97
CA VAL A 70 -13.78 5.83 -2.25
C VAL A 70 -13.20 4.42 -2.19
N ASP A 71 -13.69 3.53 -3.04
CA ASP A 71 -13.10 2.19 -3.16
C ASP A 71 -11.61 2.31 -3.44
N PHE A 72 -10.83 1.57 -2.66
CA PHE A 72 -9.39 1.75 -2.58
C PHE A 72 -8.70 0.40 -2.57
N GLU A 73 -7.68 0.29 -3.40
CA GLU A 73 -6.86 -0.90 -3.53
C GLU A 73 -5.38 -0.55 -3.43
N CYS A 74 -4.62 -1.41 -2.77
CA CYS A 74 -3.17 -1.30 -2.71
C CYS A 74 -2.54 -2.69 -2.56
N ARG A 75 -1.26 -2.79 -2.89
CA ARG A 75 -0.47 -3.99 -2.59
C ARG A 75 -0.34 -4.14 -1.07
N ASP A 76 0.54 -3.35 -0.46
CA ASP A 76 0.67 -3.26 0.99
C ASP A 76 0.13 -1.92 1.50
N LEU A 77 -0.53 -1.92 2.66
CA LEU A 77 -0.96 -0.70 3.35
C LEU A 77 -0.14 -0.51 4.61
N THR A 78 0.70 0.52 4.63
CA THR A 78 1.40 0.94 5.85
C THR A 78 0.78 2.22 6.39
N ASN A 79 0.14 2.12 7.55
CA ASN A 79 -0.37 3.26 8.28
C ASN A 79 0.55 3.57 9.48
N THR A 80 1.38 4.60 9.34
CA THR A 80 2.33 5.06 10.37
C THR A 80 1.80 6.20 11.22
N ILE A 81 0.52 6.56 11.10
CA ILE A 81 -0.01 7.79 11.70
C ILE A 81 0.03 7.71 13.24
N LEU A 82 0.50 8.79 13.88
CA LEU A 82 0.52 8.91 15.33
C LEU A 82 -0.78 9.56 15.83
N ALA A 83 -1.45 8.95 16.81
CA ALA A 83 -2.61 9.46 17.55
C ALA A 83 -3.91 9.72 16.74
N GLN A 84 -4.05 9.17 15.53
CA GLN A 84 -5.25 9.39 14.71
C GLN A 84 -6.07 8.14 14.44
N THR A 85 -7.30 8.37 13.97
CA THR A 85 -8.18 7.32 13.46
C THR A 85 -8.05 7.21 11.94
N LEU A 86 -7.75 6.01 11.44
CA LEU A 86 -8.05 5.61 10.06
C LEU A 86 -9.47 5.08 10.02
N ARG A 87 -10.31 5.70 9.19
CA ARG A 87 -11.72 5.32 9.03
C ARG A 87 -11.99 4.83 7.61
N ILE A 88 -12.56 3.64 7.47
CA ILE A 88 -13.25 3.24 6.23
C ILE A 88 -14.68 3.75 6.32
N ASN A 89 -15.11 4.55 5.33
CA ASN A 89 -16.48 5.05 5.27
C ASN A 89 -17.47 3.93 4.92
N SER A 90 -18.74 4.12 5.29
CA SER A 90 -19.79 3.17 4.94
C SER A 90 -20.03 3.14 3.43
N GLY A 91 -20.30 1.95 2.88
CA GLY A 91 -20.48 1.73 1.45
C GLY A 91 -19.19 1.71 0.62
N VAL A 92 -18.03 1.81 1.25
CA VAL A 92 -16.71 1.79 0.61
C VAL A 92 -15.95 0.51 0.95
N THR A 93 -15.18 -0.01 -0.01
CA THR A 93 -14.29 -1.16 0.16
C THR A 93 -12.83 -0.75 0.19
N LEU A 94 -12.09 -1.18 1.22
CA LEU A 94 -10.64 -1.17 1.26
C LEU A 94 -10.11 -2.58 1.01
N THR A 95 -9.39 -2.78 -0.09
CA THR A 95 -8.72 -4.05 -0.43
C THR A 95 -7.21 -3.90 -0.29
N VAL A 96 -6.60 -4.76 0.53
CA VAL A 96 -5.15 -4.87 0.70
C VAL A 96 -4.72 -6.26 0.21
N TYR A 97 -3.97 -6.30 -0.89
CA TYR A 97 -3.55 -7.55 -1.55
C TYR A 97 -2.37 -8.25 -0.85
N GLY A 98 -1.62 -7.52 -0.02
CA GLY A 98 -0.58 -8.00 0.87
C GLY A 98 -0.89 -7.61 2.31
N ASP A 99 0.08 -6.99 2.98
CA ASP A 99 0.03 -6.77 4.42
C ASP A 99 -0.61 -5.42 4.80
N LEU A 100 -1.42 -5.44 5.87
CA LEU A 100 -1.91 -4.25 6.55
C LEU A 100 -1.06 -4.00 7.80
N THR A 101 -0.16 -3.02 7.74
CA THR A 101 0.67 -2.62 8.88
C THR A 101 0.10 -1.39 9.60
N LEU A 102 -0.12 -1.50 10.91
CA LEU A 102 -0.67 -0.43 11.75
C LEU A 102 0.31 0.03 12.85
N SER A 103 0.50 1.34 13.01
CA SER A 103 1.38 1.94 14.03
C SER A 103 0.85 1.88 15.47
N ARG A 104 1.75 2.14 16.44
CA ARG A 104 1.51 2.09 17.89
C ARG A 104 0.44 3.04 18.44
N PHE A 105 0.05 4.08 17.71
CA PHE A 105 -0.90 5.10 18.20
C PHE A 105 -2.06 5.34 17.24
N SER A 106 -2.30 4.43 16.29
CA SER A 106 -3.41 4.56 15.34
C SER A 106 -4.65 3.81 15.85
N ASN A 107 -5.80 4.49 15.84
CA ASN A 107 -7.11 3.83 15.91
C ASN A 107 -7.52 3.43 14.49
N PHE A 108 -8.13 2.27 14.33
CA PHE A 108 -8.66 1.82 13.05
C PHE A 108 -10.15 1.50 13.20
N THR A 109 -10.99 2.22 12.44
CA THR A 109 -12.44 2.04 12.44
C THR A 109 -12.90 1.62 11.06
N ASN A 110 -13.46 0.41 10.96
CA ASN A 110 -14.09 -0.07 9.73
C ASN A 110 -15.61 0.15 9.80
N ASN A 111 -16.18 1.02 8.95
CA ASN A 111 -17.65 1.16 8.80
C ASN A 111 -18.12 0.68 7.42
N GLY A 112 -17.20 0.25 6.56
CA GLY A 112 -17.46 -0.22 5.21
C GLY A 112 -17.08 -1.69 5.09
N THR A 113 -16.31 -2.02 4.08
CA THR A 113 -15.74 -3.36 3.88
C THR A 113 -14.22 -3.30 3.92
N LEU A 114 -13.60 -4.21 4.67
CA LEU A 114 -12.17 -4.43 4.69
C LEU A 114 -11.88 -5.84 4.13
N ILE A 115 -11.09 -5.91 3.06
CA ILE A 115 -10.62 -7.16 2.45
C ILE A 115 -9.10 -7.20 2.60
N ILE A 116 -8.60 -8.29 3.20
CA ILE A 116 -7.16 -8.49 3.43
C ILE A 116 -6.76 -9.86 2.91
N HIS A 117 -5.72 -9.86 2.07
CA HIS A 117 -5.15 -11.07 1.47
C HIS A 117 -3.84 -11.53 2.14
N GLY A 118 -3.15 -10.63 2.86
CA GLY A 118 -1.98 -10.94 3.68
C GLY A 118 -2.26 -10.84 5.18
N ASP A 119 -1.26 -10.43 5.94
CA ASP A 119 -1.33 -10.37 7.40
C ASP A 119 -1.72 -8.97 7.90
N VAL A 120 -2.34 -8.93 9.09
CA VAL A 120 -2.47 -7.68 9.86
C VAL A 120 -1.28 -7.58 10.79
N ILE A 121 -0.30 -6.76 10.41
CA ILE A 121 0.93 -6.58 11.15
C ILE A 121 0.76 -5.46 12.16
N ASP A 122 1.05 -5.83 13.41
CA ASP A 122 0.91 -4.94 14.53
C ASP A 122 2.26 -4.62 15.17
N ASN A 123 2.72 -3.37 15.02
CA ASN A 123 3.94 -2.87 15.68
C ASN A 123 3.65 -2.27 17.07
N LEU A 124 2.65 -2.79 17.78
CA LEU A 124 2.12 -2.23 19.02
C LEU A 124 2.92 -2.52 20.29
N GLY A 125 2.84 -1.55 21.22
CA GLY A 125 2.78 -1.84 22.64
C GLY A 125 1.36 -1.63 23.18
N SER A 126 0.93 -2.52 24.07
CA SER A 126 -0.17 -2.51 25.09
C SER A 126 -1.53 -1.82 24.91
N VAL A 127 -1.85 -1.04 23.87
CA VAL A 127 -3.23 -0.51 23.69
C VAL A 127 -3.64 -0.52 22.22
N LYS A 128 -4.62 -1.35 21.83
CA LYS A 128 -5.43 -1.09 20.62
C LYS A 128 -6.90 -1.45 20.78
N LEU A 129 -7.72 -0.58 20.18
CA LEU A 129 -9.06 -0.90 19.68
C LEU A 129 -9.01 -0.91 18.15
N LEU A 130 -9.06 -2.09 17.56
CA LEU A 130 -9.63 -2.25 16.22
C LEU A 130 -11.16 -2.25 16.40
N THR A 131 -11.85 -1.24 15.87
CA THR A 131 -13.32 -1.19 15.91
C THR A 131 -13.87 -1.62 14.56
N ILE A 132 -14.55 -2.77 14.53
CA ILE A 132 -15.21 -3.30 13.34
C ILE A 132 -16.71 -3.04 13.46
N GLN A 133 -17.24 -2.12 12.65
CA GLN A 133 -18.67 -1.84 12.52
C GLN A 133 -19.23 -2.28 11.15
N GLY A 134 -18.33 -2.70 10.24
CA GLY A 134 -18.64 -3.14 8.88
C GLY A 134 -18.13 -4.56 8.60
N GLY A 135 -18.16 -4.96 7.33
CA GLY A 135 -17.73 -6.28 6.90
C GLY A 135 -16.20 -6.44 6.92
N VAL A 136 -15.72 -7.62 7.32
CA VAL A 136 -14.31 -8.01 7.21
C VAL A 136 -14.24 -9.34 6.47
N THR A 137 -13.49 -9.38 5.37
CA THR A 137 -13.20 -10.60 4.62
C THR A 137 -11.70 -10.89 4.66
N SER A 138 -11.39 -12.12 5.02
CA SER A 138 -10.06 -12.70 5.11
C SER A 138 -9.90 -13.68 3.95
N VAL A 139 -8.89 -13.49 3.11
CA VAL A 139 -8.55 -14.49 2.07
C VAL A 139 -7.50 -15.49 2.60
N SER A 140 -6.76 -15.10 3.63
CA SER A 140 -5.89 -15.94 4.47
C SER A 140 -6.10 -15.60 5.95
N GLY A 141 -5.92 -16.58 6.84
CA GLY A 141 -6.30 -16.48 8.26
C GLY A 141 -5.91 -15.16 8.92
N LEU A 142 -6.88 -14.43 9.46
CA LEU A 142 -6.65 -13.18 10.16
C LEU A 142 -6.28 -13.45 11.62
N THR A 143 -5.05 -13.10 11.99
CA THR A 143 -4.67 -12.96 13.39
C THR A 143 -4.69 -11.49 13.74
N PHE A 144 -5.61 -11.11 14.63
CA PHE A 144 -5.61 -9.78 15.20
C PHE A 144 -5.18 -9.87 16.66
N PRO A 145 -4.01 -9.34 17.03
CA PRO A 145 -3.68 -9.19 18.44
C PRO A 145 -4.61 -8.16 19.08
N ASN A 146 -5.30 -8.56 20.17
CA ASN A 146 -6.11 -7.69 21.03
C ASN A 146 -7.35 -7.02 20.38
N ILE A 147 -8.25 -7.77 19.72
CA ILE A 147 -9.57 -7.23 19.32
C ILE A 147 -10.54 -7.23 20.50
N THR A 148 -11.36 -6.18 20.60
CA THR A 148 -12.68 -6.23 21.23
C THR A 148 -13.73 -6.18 20.11
N ILE A 149 -14.55 -7.23 19.99
CA ILE A 149 -15.70 -7.25 19.08
C ILE A 149 -16.91 -6.88 19.95
N ASP A 150 -17.44 -5.68 19.76
CA ASP A 150 -18.69 -5.23 20.38
C ASP A 150 -19.88 -5.49 19.45
#